data_AF-A0AAD7RKI0-F1
#
_entry.id   AF-A0AAD7RKI0-F1
#
_cell.length_a   1.000
_cell.length_b   1.000
_cell.length_c   1.000
_cell.angle_alpha   90.00
_cell.angle_beta   90.00
_cell.angle_gamma   90.00
#
_symmetry.space_group_name_H-M   'P 1'
#
loop_
_entity.id
_entity.type
_entity.pdbx_description
1 polymer ?
#
loop_
_entity_poly.entity_id
_entity_poly.type
_entity_poly.pdbx_seq_one_letter_code
_entity_poly.pdbx_strand_id
1 'polypeptide(L)'
;MAVFEVTVVSEDGGAIKNLSPASMSMMMWKGESSGPRPPQSAATLKCSKPKDTEKLDCFYFRDKIIPERVGKYTIQFVLCVEKNKCLWSHQYVINVVPNDPVKLMPDSQPPTPVVSNIHAITSRSLVESLPLKIMDEYDNPAGTDLDGKVVVSIKSSNSSEKDLPLFDGKTKTMQFTLSEGEAQISNLAVMENCPGTDGTEYILHFKPVIPAFKPETPLRPFELPFLFYNDSKNQQQMVALTKKKDRLSQSLIAYRSLFDTNSQLISELKDQLQDSTNKETHLKSELRKSHINITQLGTMEAIDGLIREKGAEQERIRRQPRRTCMIPDIFKSNPDVLGKVAHLAQVEDNDAARVISWHLSGDMDCVVSLTTAAARQIYDDTQGRQQVMPLDTVFWRSTNRPLPHVRNGLSSFPPVGNPIFVRDLLIFPKHAESCQIVFGNLLGDTILVDNLDAANHYRKGVVQNKMQCPTLLTRQGERVRSNGKFGGLQNKAPSIEKLRGQVFGAPFPEQYYVLHTQIDLLQQYRVAMAKCRQVREDYEVHMQYMKSPEMVEKEDEMKMQEVQLKDIEAKLGVTPGKKPDSSARKRATEPAQPSGVIAKRARRGERTSPSEGTASPGMVTRNRMS
;
A
#
# COMPACT_ATOMS: atom_id res chain seq x y z
N MET A 1 -13.01 -11.13 13.16
CA MET A 1 -12.35 -10.25 12.15
C MET A 1 -12.46 -10.90 10.79
N ALA A 2 -12.67 -10.13 9.73
CA ALA A 2 -12.65 -10.64 8.36
C ALA A 2 -11.20 -10.87 7.87
N VAL A 3 -11.02 -11.90 7.05
CA VAL A 3 -9.78 -12.17 6.31
C VAL A 3 -10.17 -12.47 4.87
N PHE A 4 -9.66 -11.69 3.92
CA PHE A 4 -9.79 -12.00 2.50
C PHE A 4 -8.47 -12.63 2.00
N GLU A 5 -8.58 -13.83 1.42
CA GLU A 5 -7.52 -14.53 0.70
C GLU A 5 -7.72 -14.28 -0.81
N VAL A 6 -6.72 -13.76 -1.50
CA VAL A 6 -6.81 -13.36 -2.91
C VAL A 6 -5.67 -14.01 -3.69
N THR A 7 -5.99 -14.98 -4.53
CA THR A 7 -5.04 -15.61 -5.47
C THR A 7 -5.08 -14.88 -6.80
N VAL A 8 -3.91 -14.64 -7.41
CA VAL A 8 -3.82 -14.17 -8.81
C VAL A 8 -3.50 -15.37 -9.68
N VAL A 9 -4.31 -15.63 -10.70
CA VAL A 9 -4.14 -16.76 -11.63
C VAL A 9 -3.74 -16.27 -13.03
N SER A 10 -3.01 -17.10 -13.77
CA SER A 10 -2.82 -16.97 -15.21
C SER A 10 -4.08 -17.39 -15.98
N GLU A 11 -4.08 -17.20 -17.29
CA GLU A 11 -5.17 -17.65 -18.17
C GLU A 11 -5.29 -19.19 -18.19
N ASP A 12 -4.21 -19.90 -17.89
CA ASP A 12 -4.14 -21.36 -17.68
C ASP A 12 -4.63 -21.81 -16.29
N GLY A 13 -5.07 -20.87 -15.43
CA GLY A 13 -5.51 -21.14 -14.05
C GLY A 13 -4.37 -21.32 -13.03
N GLY A 14 -3.11 -21.16 -13.42
CA GLY A 14 -1.95 -21.32 -12.55
C GLY A 14 -1.73 -20.12 -11.63
N ALA A 15 -1.52 -20.34 -10.33
CA ALA A 15 -1.33 -19.26 -9.36
C ALA A 15 0.05 -18.56 -9.49
N ILE A 16 0.04 -17.23 -9.62
CA ILE A 16 1.23 -16.40 -9.92
C ILE A 16 1.92 -15.97 -8.62
N LYS A 17 3.10 -16.56 -8.35
CA LYS A 17 3.82 -16.43 -7.06
C LYS A 17 4.83 -15.28 -6.98
N ASN A 18 5.16 -14.64 -8.10
CA ASN A 18 6.24 -13.64 -8.21
C ASN A 18 5.75 -12.18 -8.09
N LEU A 19 4.61 -11.94 -7.44
CA LEU A 19 3.96 -10.63 -7.35
C LEU A 19 4.13 -9.99 -5.96
N SER A 20 4.46 -8.70 -5.92
CA SER A 20 4.71 -7.99 -4.66
C SER A 20 3.42 -7.66 -3.91
N PRO A 21 3.31 -7.93 -2.59
CA PRO A 21 2.18 -7.50 -1.78
C PRO A 21 1.95 -5.97 -1.80
N ALA A 22 2.99 -5.16 -2.06
CA ALA A 22 2.86 -3.72 -2.18
C ALA A 22 2.10 -3.27 -3.47
N SER A 23 2.07 -4.12 -4.50
CA SER A 23 1.31 -3.91 -5.73
C SER A 23 -0.18 -4.27 -5.61
N MET A 24 -0.59 -4.96 -4.55
CA MET A 24 -1.96 -5.42 -4.34
C MET A 24 -2.70 -4.53 -3.34
N SER A 25 -3.88 -4.04 -3.74
CA SER A 25 -4.74 -3.17 -2.94
C SER A 25 -6.21 -3.62 -2.97
N MET A 26 -6.93 -3.35 -1.89
CA MET A 26 -8.37 -3.59 -1.77
C MET A 26 -9.07 -2.23 -1.67
N MET A 27 -9.97 -1.94 -2.61
CA MET A 27 -10.81 -0.76 -2.63
C MET A 27 -12.14 -1.07 -1.96
N MET A 28 -12.67 -0.18 -1.13
CA MET A 28 -13.95 -0.35 -0.45
C MET A 28 -14.76 0.95 -0.44
N TRP A 29 -16.05 0.88 -0.77
CA TRP A 29 -16.97 2.03 -0.74
C TRP A 29 -18.39 1.62 -0.33
N LYS A 30 -19.22 2.58 0.10
CA LYS A 30 -20.63 2.34 0.46
C LYS A 30 -21.52 2.35 -0.79
N GLY A 31 -22.53 1.48 -0.81
CA GLY A 31 -23.47 1.34 -1.93
C GLY A 31 -23.09 0.23 -2.91
N GLU A 32 -23.97 0.04 -3.90
CA GLU A 32 -23.82 -0.97 -4.97
C GLU A 32 -22.99 -0.43 -6.15
N SER A 33 -22.70 -1.30 -7.12
CA SER A 33 -21.82 -1.03 -8.24
C SER A 33 -22.46 -0.15 -9.33
N SER A 34 -21.84 0.98 -9.65
CA SER A 34 -22.26 1.88 -10.75
C SER A 34 -21.40 1.76 -12.02
N GLY A 35 -20.36 0.91 -11.99
CA GLY A 35 -19.46 0.69 -13.14
C GLY A 35 -18.25 -0.18 -12.78
N PRO A 36 -17.38 -0.51 -13.75
CA PRO A 36 -16.28 -1.46 -13.59
C PRO A 36 -15.10 -0.97 -12.73
N ARG A 37 -15.13 0.30 -12.28
CA ARG A 37 -14.08 0.95 -11.49
C ARG A 37 -14.67 1.53 -10.20
N PRO A 38 -13.88 1.66 -9.12
CA PRO A 38 -14.32 2.30 -7.88
C PRO A 38 -14.59 3.81 -8.08
N PRO A 39 -15.47 4.42 -7.26
CA PRO A 39 -15.60 5.86 -7.18
C PRO A 39 -14.37 6.52 -6.54
N GLN A 40 -14.19 7.83 -6.73
CA GLN A 40 -13.09 8.60 -6.12
C GLN A 40 -13.09 8.57 -4.59
N SER A 41 -14.26 8.33 -3.97
CA SER A 41 -14.45 8.20 -2.52
C SER A 41 -14.14 6.81 -1.95
N ALA A 42 -13.59 5.88 -2.74
CA ALA A 42 -13.27 4.53 -2.27
C ALA A 42 -12.01 4.50 -1.38
N ALA A 43 -12.15 3.93 -0.18
CA ALA A 43 -11.05 3.74 0.75
C ALA A 43 -10.06 2.71 0.20
N THR A 44 -8.77 3.07 0.14
CA THR A 44 -7.69 2.20 -0.37
C THR A 44 -7.00 1.46 0.78
N LEU A 45 -7.28 0.17 0.94
CA LEU A 45 -6.62 -0.70 1.92
C LEU A 45 -5.44 -1.43 1.27
N LYS A 46 -4.34 -1.59 2.01
CA LYS A 46 -3.11 -2.28 1.56
C LYS A 46 -3.08 -3.75 1.99
N CYS A 47 -2.52 -4.61 1.14
CA CYS A 47 -2.28 -6.01 1.49
C CYS A 47 -1.49 -6.10 2.80
N SER A 48 -1.80 -7.06 3.67
CA SER A 48 -1.01 -7.30 4.87
C SER A 48 0.30 -8.00 4.51
N LYS A 49 1.35 -7.81 5.32
CA LYS A 49 2.64 -8.53 5.13
C LYS A 49 2.41 -10.05 5.27
N PRO A 50 3.03 -10.92 4.46
CA PRO A 50 2.95 -12.37 4.64
C PRO A 50 3.45 -12.80 6.03
N LYS A 51 2.88 -13.89 6.57
CA LYS A 51 3.40 -14.64 7.72
C LYS A 51 4.01 -15.97 7.26
N ASP A 52 4.93 -16.52 8.05
CA ASP A 52 5.65 -17.76 7.70
C ASP A 52 4.75 -19.02 7.62
N THR A 53 3.51 -18.94 8.12
CA THR A 53 2.51 -20.02 8.10
C THR A 53 1.47 -19.89 6.97
N GLU A 54 1.63 -18.93 6.06
CA GLU A 54 0.65 -18.59 5.00
C GLU A 54 1.13 -19.05 3.61
N LYS A 55 0.20 -19.22 2.65
CA LYS A 55 0.56 -19.73 1.32
C LYS A 55 1.27 -18.66 0.49
N LEU A 56 2.36 -19.04 -0.18
CA LEU A 56 3.17 -18.15 -1.04
C LEU A 56 2.47 -17.71 -2.35
N ASP A 57 1.30 -18.24 -2.68
CA ASP A 57 0.48 -17.88 -3.86
C ASP A 57 -0.69 -16.93 -3.54
N CYS A 58 -0.86 -16.53 -2.28
CA CYS A 58 -2.06 -15.84 -1.82
C CYS A 58 -1.75 -14.48 -1.16
N PHE A 59 -2.52 -13.46 -1.54
CA PHE A 59 -2.50 -12.13 -0.93
C PHE A 59 -3.53 -12.06 0.18
N TYR A 60 -3.10 -11.70 1.39
CA TYR A 60 -3.95 -11.70 2.58
C TYR A 60 -4.31 -10.28 3.03
N PHE A 61 -5.60 -9.96 3.03
CA PHE A 61 -6.14 -8.77 3.67
C PHE A 61 -6.72 -9.14 5.03
N ARG A 62 -5.81 -9.35 6.00
CA ARG A 62 -6.14 -9.53 7.41
C ARG A 62 -6.29 -8.19 8.11
N ASP A 63 -6.98 -8.21 9.25
CA ASP A 63 -6.97 -7.16 10.27
C ASP A 63 -7.46 -5.81 9.71
N LYS A 64 -8.32 -5.85 8.69
CA LYS A 64 -8.91 -4.65 8.06
C LYS A 64 -10.16 -4.25 8.82
N ILE A 65 -10.27 -2.95 9.09
CA ILE A 65 -11.43 -2.34 9.73
C ILE A 65 -12.63 -2.54 8.80
N ILE A 66 -13.61 -3.30 9.27
CA ILE A 66 -14.94 -3.40 8.66
C ILE A 66 -15.64 -2.05 8.94
N PRO A 67 -16.43 -1.48 8.00
CA PRO A 67 -17.16 -0.24 8.25
C PRO A 67 -18.01 -0.34 9.53
N GLU A 68 -17.89 0.65 10.41
CA GLU A 68 -18.61 0.69 11.69
C GLU A 68 -20.12 0.91 11.53
N ARG A 69 -20.54 1.39 10.34
CA ARG A 69 -21.95 1.64 10.01
C ARG A 69 -22.52 0.54 9.12
N VAL A 70 -23.72 0.09 9.44
CA VAL A 70 -24.45 -0.93 8.67
C VAL A 70 -24.78 -0.52 7.23
N GLY A 71 -25.00 -1.55 6.40
CA GLY A 71 -25.49 -1.43 5.02
C GLY A 71 -24.64 -2.20 4.00
N LYS A 72 -24.98 -2.02 2.73
CA LYS A 72 -24.23 -2.59 1.60
C LYS A 72 -22.96 -1.78 1.34
N TYR A 73 -21.83 -2.48 1.25
CA TYR A 73 -20.54 -1.95 0.82
C TYR A 73 -20.01 -2.82 -0.32
N THR A 74 -19.32 -2.21 -1.27
CA THR A 74 -18.70 -2.92 -2.38
C THR A 74 -17.18 -2.94 -2.21
N ILE A 75 -16.58 -4.11 -2.42
CA ILE A 75 -15.14 -4.35 -2.39
C ILE A 75 -14.64 -4.72 -3.80
N GLN A 76 -13.50 -4.17 -4.20
CA GLN A 76 -12.79 -4.55 -5.43
C GLN A 76 -11.28 -4.65 -5.18
N PHE A 77 -10.65 -5.73 -5.64
CA PHE A 77 -9.21 -5.89 -5.57
C PHE A 77 -8.55 -5.36 -6.84
N VAL A 78 -7.38 -4.75 -6.68
CA VAL A 78 -6.58 -4.19 -7.78
C VAL A 78 -5.10 -4.54 -7.63
N LEU A 79 -4.53 -5.07 -8.70
CA LEU A 79 -3.12 -5.39 -8.83
C LEU A 79 -2.47 -4.42 -9.81
N CYS A 80 -1.58 -3.55 -9.31
CA CYS A 80 -0.81 -2.60 -10.10
C CYS A 80 0.52 -3.22 -10.54
N VAL A 81 0.60 -3.70 -11.78
CA VAL A 81 1.81 -4.33 -12.35
C VAL A 81 2.78 -3.28 -12.88
N GLU A 82 2.26 -2.22 -13.50
CA GLU A 82 3.02 -1.04 -13.95
C GLU A 82 2.22 0.23 -13.64
N LYS A 83 2.84 1.41 -13.74
CA LYS A 83 2.20 2.71 -13.43
C LYS A 83 0.86 2.95 -14.13
N ASN A 84 0.65 2.36 -15.31
CA ASN A 84 -0.58 2.48 -16.11
C ASN A 84 -1.30 1.14 -16.34
N LYS A 85 -0.83 0.01 -15.78
CA LYS A 85 -1.44 -1.32 -15.96
C LYS A 85 -1.93 -1.88 -14.62
N CYS A 86 -3.24 -1.77 -14.42
CA CYS A 86 -3.94 -2.29 -13.25
C CYS A 86 -4.91 -3.39 -13.66
N LEU A 87 -4.74 -4.60 -13.13
CA LEU A 87 -5.73 -5.67 -13.22
C LEU A 87 -6.77 -5.47 -12.10
N TRP A 88 -8.05 -5.55 -12.43
CA TRP A 88 -9.16 -5.33 -11.50
C TRP A 88 -9.95 -6.63 -11.33
N SER A 89 -10.32 -6.98 -10.10
CA SER A 89 -11.23 -8.10 -9.85
C SER A 89 -12.68 -7.74 -10.21
N HIS A 90 -13.53 -8.76 -10.24
CA HIS A 90 -14.97 -8.59 -10.02
C HIS A 90 -15.23 -7.82 -8.72
N GLN A 91 -16.37 -7.14 -8.65
CA GLN A 91 -16.80 -6.39 -7.47
C GLN A 91 -17.64 -7.30 -6.57
N TYR A 92 -17.29 -7.32 -5.28
CA TYR A 92 -17.93 -8.15 -4.26
C TYR A 92 -18.77 -7.26 -3.34
N VAL A 93 -20.09 -7.44 -3.33
CA VAL A 93 -20.97 -6.75 -2.39
C VAL A 93 -20.92 -7.50 -1.05
N ILE A 94 -20.45 -6.81 -0.01
CA ILE A 94 -20.54 -7.26 1.38
C ILE A 94 -21.70 -6.53 2.07
N ASN A 95 -22.40 -7.25 2.94
CA ASN A 95 -23.46 -6.69 3.78
C ASN A 95 -22.89 -6.54 5.19
N VAL A 96 -22.73 -5.29 5.65
CA VAL A 96 -22.37 -5.01 7.05
C VAL A 96 -23.65 -5.05 7.86
N VAL A 97 -23.79 -6.09 8.68
CA VAL A 97 -24.89 -6.31 9.63
C VAL A 97 -24.57 -5.64 10.98
N PRO A 98 -25.58 -5.36 11.83
CA PRO A 98 -25.35 -4.84 13.18
C PRO A 98 -24.49 -5.83 13.99
N ASN A 99 -23.71 -5.30 14.94
CA ASN A 99 -23.03 -6.14 15.94
C ASN A 99 -24.01 -6.53 17.07
N ASP A 100 -23.54 -7.29 18.06
CA ASP A 100 -24.35 -7.67 19.22
C ASP A 100 -25.02 -6.45 19.90
N PRO A 101 -26.29 -6.54 20.30
CA PRO A 101 -26.98 -5.53 21.12
C PRO A 101 -26.23 -5.15 22.40
N VAL A 102 -26.03 -3.85 22.62
CA VAL A 102 -25.25 -3.33 23.77
C VAL A 102 -25.96 -2.21 24.55
N LYS A 103 -26.79 -1.38 23.91
CA LYS A 103 -27.37 -0.17 24.53
C LYS A 103 -28.78 0.13 24.02
N LEU A 104 -29.58 0.84 24.82
CA LEU A 104 -30.83 1.47 24.41
C LEU A 104 -30.57 2.95 24.13
N MET A 105 -30.98 3.47 22.97
CA MET A 105 -30.74 4.86 22.53
C MET A 105 -31.89 5.39 21.67
N PRO A 106 -32.17 6.70 21.66
CA PRO A 106 -33.08 7.33 20.69
C PRO A 106 -32.39 7.59 19.34
N ASP A 107 -33.16 7.65 18.25
CA ASP A 107 -32.67 8.04 16.90
C ASP A 107 -32.07 9.46 16.86
N SER A 108 -32.54 10.33 17.76
CA SER A 108 -32.04 11.71 17.93
C SER A 108 -32.13 12.10 19.40
N GLN A 109 -31.10 12.76 19.94
CA GLN A 109 -31.09 13.22 21.32
C GLN A 109 -32.32 14.12 21.61
N PRO A 110 -33.24 13.73 22.51
CA PRO A 110 -34.40 14.55 22.84
C PRO A 110 -33.98 15.81 23.62
N PRO A 111 -34.76 16.91 23.52
CA PRO A 111 -34.53 18.10 24.33
C PRO A 111 -34.66 17.76 25.82
N THR A 112 -33.81 18.37 26.65
CA THR A 112 -33.86 18.18 28.11
C THR A 112 -35.20 18.70 28.65
N PRO A 113 -36.08 17.85 29.22
CA PRO A 113 -37.40 18.30 29.66
C PRO A 113 -37.31 19.23 30.87
N VAL A 114 -38.28 20.13 30.98
CA VAL A 114 -38.39 21.07 32.10
C VAL A 114 -39.85 21.08 32.53
N VAL A 115 -40.15 20.45 33.67
CA VAL A 115 -41.52 20.21 34.16
C VAL A 115 -41.88 21.09 35.34
N SER A 116 -43.18 21.30 35.55
CA SER A 116 -43.73 21.92 36.74
C SER A 116 -44.90 21.14 37.31
N ASN A 117 -45.04 21.09 38.64
CA ASN A 117 -45.99 20.26 39.38
C ASN A 117 -47.47 20.75 39.33
N ILE A 118 -47.71 21.85 38.60
CA ILE A 118 -49.01 22.50 38.37
C ILE A 118 -49.95 21.58 37.58
N HIS A 119 -51.27 21.70 37.79
CA HIS A 119 -52.30 20.84 37.20
C HIS A 119 -52.16 20.58 35.69
N ALA A 120 -51.81 21.59 34.89
CA ALA A 120 -51.74 21.49 33.43
C ALA A 120 -50.80 20.37 32.95
N ILE A 121 -51.35 19.35 32.27
CA ILE A 121 -50.61 18.18 31.80
C ILE A 121 -49.43 18.53 30.88
N THR A 122 -49.56 19.60 30.09
CA THR A 122 -48.48 20.14 29.24
C THR A 122 -47.31 20.71 30.04
N SER A 123 -47.54 21.23 31.25
CA SER A 123 -46.47 21.62 32.18
C SER A 123 -45.85 20.41 32.89
N ARG A 124 -46.58 19.30 33.04
CA ARG A 124 -46.10 18.06 33.69
C ARG A 124 -45.46 17.05 32.73
N SER A 125 -45.58 17.27 31.42
CA SER A 125 -45.08 16.37 30.36
C SER A 125 -43.56 16.28 30.37
N LEU A 126 -43.06 15.07 30.58
CA LEU A 126 -41.64 14.70 30.47
C LEU A 126 -41.30 14.28 29.04
N VAL A 127 -42.16 13.45 28.43
CA VAL A 127 -41.99 12.92 27.08
C VAL A 127 -43.34 12.75 26.42
N GLU A 128 -43.59 13.51 25.35
CA GLU A 128 -44.79 13.37 24.51
C GLU A 128 -44.68 12.11 23.62
N SER A 129 -43.56 11.99 22.90
CA SER A 129 -43.20 10.86 22.04
C SER A 129 -41.68 10.73 21.94
N LEU A 130 -41.13 9.56 22.28
CA LEU A 130 -39.71 9.24 22.13
C LEU A 130 -39.56 7.77 21.66
N PRO A 131 -39.16 7.54 20.40
CA PRO A 131 -38.74 6.22 19.97
C PRO A 131 -37.38 5.91 20.58
N LEU A 132 -37.28 4.77 21.26
CA LEU A 132 -36.04 4.19 21.76
C LEU A 132 -35.77 2.88 21.01
N LYS A 133 -34.53 2.67 20.58
CA LYS A 133 -34.10 1.49 19.84
C LYS A 133 -32.94 0.82 20.53
N ILE A 134 -32.90 -0.50 20.44
CA ILE A 134 -31.70 -1.26 20.76
C ILE A 134 -30.65 -0.98 19.69
N MET A 135 -29.44 -0.68 20.14
CA MET A 135 -28.29 -0.42 19.29
C MET A 135 -27.09 -1.25 19.73
N ASP A 136 -26.22 -1.53 18.77
CA ASP A 136 -24.90 -2.09 19.01
C ASP A 136 -23.93 -1.04 19.60
N GLU A 137 -22.64 -1.36 19.72
CA GLU A 137 -21.65 -0.39 20.21
C GLU A 137 -21.50 0.82 19.28
N TYR A 138 -21.70 0.66 17.97
CA TYR A 138 -21.45 1.62 16.89
C TYR A 138 -22.69 2.46 16.47
N ASP A 139 -23.72 2.49 17.32
CA ASP A 139 -24.99 3.22 17.09
C ASP A 139 -25.75 2.73 15.84
N ASN A 140 -25.63 1.45 15.49
CA ASN A 140 -26.50 0.81 14.49
C ASN A 140 -27.71 0.17 15.19
N PRO A 141 -28.93 0.26 14.63
CA PRO A 141 -30.08 -0.50 15.12
C PRO A 141 -29.80 -2.00 15.11
N ALA A 142 -30.05 -2.67 16.24
CA ALA A 142 -29.73 -4.08 16.47
C ALA A 142 -30.84 -4.76 17.28
N GLY A 143 -30.87 -6.10 17.31
CA GLY A 143 -31.80 -6.84 18.15
C GLY A 143 -33.27 -6.78 17.70
N THR A 144 -33.51 -6.80 16.39
CA THR A 144 -34.88 -6.85 15.80
C THR A 144 -35.65 -8.13 16.13
N ASP A 145 -34.98 -9.10 16.76
CA ASP A 145 -35.49 -10.35 17.31
C ASP A 145 -35.77 -10.27 18.83
N LEU A 146 -35.58 -9.10 19.46
CA LEU A 146 -35.69 -8.91 20.91
C LEU A 146 -36.99 -8.23 21.32
N ASP A 147 -37.87 -9.00 21.95
CA ASP A 147 -39.07 -8.52 22.64
C ASP A 147 -38.85 -8.41 24.15
N GLY A 148 -39.54 -7.46 24.79
CA GLY A 148 -39.41 -7.24 26.23
C GLY A 148 -40.19 -6.02 26.72
N LYS A 149 -39.62 -5.32 27.69
CA LYS A 149 -40.18 -4.07 28.24
C LYS A 149 -39.11 -3.04 28.54
N VAL A 150 -39.41 -1.76 28.37
CA VAL A 150 -38.63 -0.67 28.95
C VAL A 150 -39.30 -0.24 30.26
N VAL A 151 -38.56 -0.36 31.36
CA VAL A 151 -38.97 0.12 32.69
C VAL A 151 -38.34 1.49 32.93
N VAL A 152 -39.18 2.51 33.02
CA VAL A 152 -38.74 3.90 33.25
C VAL A 152 -38.82 4.23 34.74
N SER A 153 -37.75 4.79 35.28
CA SER A 153 -37.60 5.14 36.70
C SER A 153 -36.97 6.52 36.84
N ILE A 154 -37.41 7.33 37.81
CA ILE A 154 -36.77 8.61 38.13
C ILE A 154 -35.67 8.40 39.18
N LYS A 155 -34.48 8.92 38.90
CA LYS A 155 -33.31 8.96 39.79
C LYS A 155 -32.96 10.40 40.16
N SER A 156 -32.20 10.56 41.25
CA SER A 156 -31.48 11.79 41.59
C SER A 156 -30.14 11.42 42.23
N SER A 157 -29.14 12.28 42.09
CA SER A 157 -27.84 12.16 42.77
C SER A 157 -27.86 12.71 44.21
N ASN A 158 -28.81 13.60 44.53
CA ASN A 158 -28.73 14.47 45.72
C ASN A 158 -29.96 14.44 46.65
N SER A 159 -31.06 13.78 46.28
CA SER A 159 -32.32 13.77 47.07
C SER A 159 -32.67 12.39 47.62
N SER A 160 -33.49 12.33 48.67
CA SER A 160 -33.87 11.05 49.29
C SER A 160 -34.95 10.34 48.47
N GLU A 161 -35.08 9.02 48.65
CA GLU A 161 -36.13 8.21 48.00
C GLU A 161 -37.59 8.62 48.30
N LYS A 162 -37.80 9.56 49.24
CA LYS A 162 -39.10 10.15 49.57
C LYS A 162 -39.39 11.45 48.80
N ASP A 163 -38.35 12.09 48.27
CA ASP A 163 -38.37 13.41 47.62
C ASP A 163 -38.15 13.29 46.09
N LEU A 164 -38.26 12.08 45.55
CA LEU A 164 -38.21 11.79 44.12
C LEU A 164 -39.59 12.04 43.47
N PRO A 165 -39.65 12.74 42.32
CA PRO A 165 -40.85 12.84 41.52
C PRO A 165 -41.44 11.48 41.12
N LEU A 166 -42.77 11.42 41.17
CA LEU A 166 -43.59 10.27 40.81
C LEU A 166 -44.26 10.51 39.46
N PHE A 167 -44.45 9.45 38.68
CA PHE A 167 -45.20 9.52 37.45
C PHE A 167 -46.70 9.69 37.72
N ASP A 168 -47.44 10.16 36.72
CA ASP A 168 -48.89 10.27 36.81
C ASP A 168 -49.53 8.89 37.13
N GLY A 169 -50.59 8.90 37.93
CA GLY A 169 -51.09 7.69 38.60
C GLY A 169 -50.34 7.31 39.90
N LYS A 170 -49.42 8.16 40.39
CA LYS A 170 -48.68 8.00 41.66
C LYS A 170 -47.69 6.83 41.71
N THR A 171 -47.12 6.43 40.57
CA THR A 171 -46.18 5.31 40.48
C THR A 171 -44.71 5.77 40.55
N LYS A 172 -43.84 4.95 41.15
CA LYS A 172 -42.36 5.16 41.11
C LYS A 172 -41.72 4.69 39.79
N THR A 173 -42.43 3.86 39.01
CA THR A 173 -41.93 3.31 37.73
C THR A 173 -43.08 3.15 36.73
N MET A 174 -42.76 3.30 35.45
CA MET A 174 -43.68 3.03 34.33
C MET A 174 -43.10 1.90 33.46
N GLN A 175 -43.96 1.15 32.77
CA GLN A 175 -43.56 0.09 31.84
C GLN A 175 -44.12 0.33 30.45
N PHE A 176 -43.26 0.24 29.44
CA PHE A 176 -43.62 0.29 28.02
C PHE A 176 -43.19 -1.02 27.36
N THR A 177 -43.94 -1.47 26.35
CA THR A 177 -43.55 -2.65 25.55
C THR A 177 -42.32 -2.31 24.70
N LEU A 178 -41.39 -3.25 24.61
CA LEU A 178 -40.35 -3.30 23.60
C LEU A 178 -40.69 -4.47 22.67
N SER A 179 -40.71 -4.24 21.36
CA SER A 179 -41.01 -5.24 20.34
C SER A 179 -40.14 -5.01 19.12
N GLU A 180 -39.62 -6.08 18.52
CA GLU A 180 -38.69 -5.99 17.38
C GLU A 180 -37.49 -5.04 17.63
N GLY A 181 -37.00 -4.99 18.88
CA GLY A 181 -35.91 -4.11 19.30
C GLY A 181 -36.25 -2.62 19.47
N GLU A 182 -37.48 -2.20 19.20
CA GLU A 182 -37.95 -0.81 19.35
C GLU A 182 -38.98 -0.66 20.48
N ALA A 183 -38.97 0.49 21.16
CA ALA A 183 -39.94 0.86 22.19
C ALA A 183 -40.36 2.32 22.03
N GLN A 184 -41.65 2.53 21.75
CA GLN A 184 -42.24 3.86 21.65
C GLN A 184 -42.70 4.35 23.03
N ILE A 185 -41.99 5.31 23.62
CA ILE A 185 -42.39 5.94 24.88
C ILE A 185 -43.31 7.12 24.54
N SER A 186 -44.53 7.12 25.09
CA SER A 186 -45.52 8.19 24.84
C SER A 186 -46.21 8.65 26.11
N ASN A 187 -46.55 9.93 26.19
CA ASN A 187 -47.36 10.53 27.27
C ASN A 187 -46.79 10.31 28.69
N LEU A 188 -45.46 10.35 28.85
CA LEU A 188 -44.82 10.28 30.16
C LEU A 188 -44.91 11.64 30.84
N ALA A 189 -45.52 11.70 32.02
CA ALA A 189 -45.68 12.93 32.81
C ALA A 189 -45.48 12.67 34.32
N VAL A 190 -45.11 13.72 35.07
CA VAL A 190 -45.17 13.68 36.55
C VAL A 190 -46.60 13.88 37.04
N MET A 191 -46.94 13.37 38.23
CA MET A 191 -48.25 13.58 38.84
C MET A 191 -48.53 15.05 39.22
N GLU A 192 -49.80 15.40 39.45
CA GLU A 192 -50.16 16.71 40.02
C GLU A 192 -49.72 16.84 41.48
N ASN A 193 -49.22 18.02 41.87
CA ASN A 193 -48.67 18.27 43.21
C ASN A 193 -47.61 17.23 43.61
N CYS A 194 -46.77 16.86 42.64
CA CYS A 194 -45.72 15.87 42.77
C CYS A 194 -44.73 16.22 43.92
N PRO A 195 -44.28 15.23 44.73
CA PRO A 195 -43.09 15.42 45.56
C PRO A 195 -41.88 15.72 44.68
N GLY A 196 -41.01 16.62 45.11
CA GLY A 196 -39.83 17.03 44.36
C GLY A 196 -39.23 18.31 44.92
N THR A 197 -37.92 18.49 44.74
CA THR A 197 -37.19 19.68 45.17
C THR A 197 -37.16 20.70 44.03
N ASP A 198 -37.60 21.93 44.31
CA ASP A 198 -37.61 23.03 43.34
C ASP A 198 -36.21 23.33 42.80
N GLY A 199 -36.10 23.56 41.49
CA GLY A 199 -34.83 23.85 40.81
C GLY A 199 -33.82 22.70 40.80
N THR A 200 -34.27 21.46 41.04
CA THR A 200 -33.39 20.28 41.05
C THR A 200 -33.43 19.53 39.72
N GLU A 201 -32.25 19.06 39.29
CA GLU A 201 -32.11 18.13 38.16
C GLU A 201 -32.34 16.69 38.61
N TYR A 202 -33.14 15.97 37.84
CA TYR A 202 -33.50 14.57 38.01
C TYR A 202 -33.21 13.81 36.71
N ILE A 203 -33.06 12.49 36.77
CA ILE A 203 -32.72 11.67 35.60
C ILE A 203 -33.82 10.63 35.36
N LEU A 204 -34.40 10.65 34.16
CA LEU A 204 -35.22 9.56 33.64
C LEU A 204 -34.30 8.45 33.16
N HIS A 205 -34.35 7.32 33.83
CA HIS A 205 -33.56 6.13 33.51
C HIS A 205 -34.46 5.07 32.89
N PHE A 206 -34.22 4.78 31.61
CA PHE A 206 -34.98 3.88 30.77
C PHE A 206 -34.27 2.52 30.71
N LYS A 207 -34.61 1.62 31.63
CA LYS A 207 -33.97 0.30 31.73
C LYS A 207 -34.68 -0.73 30.84
N PRO A 208 -34.03 -1.29 29.81
CA PRO A 208 -34.57 -2.45 29.10
C PRO A 208 -34.57 -3.69 30.01
N VAL A 209 -35.64 -4.48 29.89
CA VAL A 209 -35.87 -5.76 30.58
C VAL A 209 -36.33 -6.76 29.52
N ILE A 210 -35.40 -7.61 29.08
CA ILE A 210 -35.55 -8.51 27.93
C ILE A 210 -35.30 -9.94 28.41
N PRO A 211 -36.22 -10.91 28.23
CA PRO A 211 -36.06 -12.26 28.77
C PRO A 211 -34.81 -13.02 28.30
N ALA A 212 -34.27 -12.67 27.13
CA ALA A 212 -33.06 -13.28 26.57
C ALA A 212 -31.77 -12.86 27.30
N PHE A 213 -31.76 -11.73 28.00
CA PHE A 213 -30.56 -11.18 28.65
C PHE A 213 -30.50 -11.55 30.13
N LYS A 214 -29.34 -12.06 30.58
CA LYS A 214 -29.11 -12.40 31.99
C LYS A 214 -28.89 -11.14 32.84
N PRO A 215 -29.24 -11.15 34.14
CA PRO A 215 -29.03 -9.99 35.04
C PRO A 215 -27.58 -9.52 35.16
N GLU A 216 -26.62 -10.38 34.84
CA GLU A 216 -25.17 -10.14 34.88
C GLU A 216 -24.65 -9.40 33.64
N THR A 217 -25.39 -9.42 32.53
CA THR A 217 -25.05 -8.76 31.25
C THR A 217 -26.24 -7.98 30.68
N PRO A 218 -26.78 -6.98 31.40
CA PRO A 218 -27.90 -6.16 30.91
C PRO A 218 -27.44 -5.16 29.84
N LEU A 219 -28.31 -4.89 28.85
CA LEU A 219 -28.12 -3.76 27.94
C LEU A 219 -28.02 -2.44 28.71
N ARG A 220 -27.15 -1.53 28.24
CA ARG A 220 -26.98 -0.21 28.84
C ARG A 220 -28.28 0.61 28.74
N PRO A 221 -28.85 1.08 29.86
CA PRO A 221 -30.02 1.96 29.88
C PRO A 221 -29.77 3.29 29.17
N PHE A 222 -30.82 3.90 28.62
CA PHE A 222 -30.78 5.32 28.26
C PHE A 222 -31.06 6.19 29.50
N GLU A 223 -30.38 7.33 29.61
CA GLU A 223 -30.60 8.30 30.69
C GLU A 223 -30.83 9.71 30.11
N LEU A 224 -31.95 10.34 30.49
CA LEU A 224 -32.34 11.68 30.07
C LEU A 224 -32.50 12.58 31.32
N PRO A 225 -31.64 13.60 31.52
CA PRO A 225 -31.86 14.59 32.57
C PRO A 225 -33.13 15.40 32.30
N PHE A 226 -33.77 15.88 33.36
CA PHE A 226 -34.86 16.86 33.33
C PHE A 226 -34.81 17.78 34.55
N LEU A 227 -35.32 19.00 34.39
CA LEU A 227 -35.40 19.99 35.48
C LEU A 227 -36.82 20.04 36.05
N PHE A 228 -36.95 20.14 37.37
CA PHE A 228 -38.23 20.21 38.09
C PHE A 228 -38.40 21.57 38.78
N TYR A 229 -39.52 22.26 38.53
CA TYR A 229 -39.83 23.58 39.11
C TYR A 229 -41.24 23.70 39.67
N ASN A 230 -41.40 24.34 40.82
CA ASN A 230 -42.72 24.58 41.43
C ASN A 230 -43.48 25.80 40.83
N ASP A 231 -42.87 26.55 39.92
CA ASP A 231 -43.48 27.71 39.26
C ASP A 231 -43.39 27.63 37.72
N SER A 232 -44.55 27.73 37.08
CA SER A 232 -44.75 27.90 35.62
C SER A 232 -43.90 29.01 34.98
N LYS A 233 -43.64 30.11 35.68
CA LYS A 233 -42.87 31.25 35.15
C LYS A 233 -41.38 30.92 35.08
N ASN A 234 -40.86 30.28 36.13
CA ASN A 234 -39.50 29.72 36.13
C ASN A 234 -39.39 28.59 35.08
N GLN A 235 -40.40 27.71 34.99
CA GLN A 235 -40.47 26.67 33.95
C GLN A 235 -40.33 27.28 32.54
N GLN A 236 -41.12 28.31 32.19
CA GLN A 236 -41.06 28.94 30.87
C GLN A 236 -39.69 29.57 30.57
N GLN A 237 -39.06 30.24 31.56
CA GLN A 237 -37.72 30.81 31.40
C GLN A 237 -36.67 29.71 31.18
N MET A 238 -36.74 28.60 31.91
CA MET A 238 -35.78 27.51 31.80
C MET A 238 -35.99 26.67 30.53
N VAL A 239 -37.24 26.44 30.09
CA VAL A 239 -37.53 25.89 28.75
C VAL A 239 -36.86 26.73 27.65
N ALA A 240 -36.91 28.07 27.75
CA ALA A 240 -36.30 28.96 26.77
C ALA A 240 -34.76 28.93 26.80
N LEU A 241 -34.16 28.91 28.01
CA LEU A 241 -32.70 28.82 28.18
C LEU A 241 -32.16 27.47 27.70
N THR A 242 -32.78 26.36 28.10
CA THR A 242 -32.42 24.99 27.68
C THR A 242 -32.55 24.82 26.17
N LYS A 243 -33.68 25.23 25.55
CA LYS A 243 -33.82 25.20 24.08
C LYS A 243 -32.80 26.10 23.36
N LYS A 244 -32.26 27.15 23.99
CA LYS A 244 -31.14 27.93 23.44
C LYS A 244 -29.80 27.22 23.62
N LYS A 245 -29.56 26.57 24.78
CA LYS A 245 -28.38 25.74 25.05
C LYS A 245 -28.24 24.63 23.99
N ASP A 246 -29.29 23.83 23.80
CA ASP A 246 -29.28 22.66 22.93
C ASP A 246 -28.96 23.06 21.47
N ARG A 247 -29.58 24.14 20.97
CA ARG A 247 -29.31 24.71 19.64
C ARG A 247 -27.87 25.22 19.48
N LEU A 248 -27.35 25.95 20.47
CA LEU A 248 -25.96 26.43 20.44
C LEU A 248 -24.96 25.27 20.49
N SER A 249 -25.24 24.22 21.26
CA SER A 249 -24.40 23.04 21.36
C SER A 249 -24.34 22.26 20.03
N GLN A 250 -25.49 22.01 19.39
CA GLN A 250 -25.58 21.38 18.06
C GLN A 250 -24.83 22.22 17.00
N SER A 251 -25.02 23.53 17.01
CA SER A 251 -24.32 24.47 16.13
C SER A 251 -22.80 24.41 16.31
N LEU A 252 -22.32 24.48 17.55
CA LEU A 252 -20.89 24.38 17.90
C LEU A 252 -20.25 23.07 17.42
N ILE A 253 -20.97 21.94 17.53
CA ILE A 253 -20.51 20.63 17.02
C ILE A 253 -20.34 20.68 15.50
N ALA A 254 -21.25 21.31 14.76
CA ALA A 254 -21.15 21.46 13.31
C ALA A 254 -19.96 22.35 12.88
N TYR A 255 -19.74 23.50 13.53
CA TYR A 255 -18.57 24.34 13.25
C TYR A 255 -17.26 23.60 13.55
N ARG A 256 -17.14 22.94 14.71
CA ARG A 256 -15.94 22.16 15.07
C ARG A 256 -15.65 21.07 14.05
N SER A 257 -16.66 20.26 13.69
CA SER A 257 -16.52 19.22 12.65
C SER A 257 -16.06 19.79 11.29
N LEU A 258 -16.52 20.98 10.91
CA LEU A 258 -16.06 21.68 9.71
C LEU A 258 -14.59 22.12 9.82
N PHE A 259 -14.17 22.70 10.95
CA PHE A 259 -12.77 23.10 11.16
C PHE A 259 -11.80 21.91 11.30
N ASP A 260 -12.23 20.82 11.93
CA ASP A 260 -11.48 19.57 12.04
C ASP A 260 -11.27 18.94 10.65
N THR A 261 -12.33 18.88 9.82
CA THR A 261 -12.27 18.34 8.46
C THR A 261 -11.31 19.13 7.56
N ASN A 262 -11.36 20.46 7.61
CA ASN A 262 -10.41 21.30 6.86
C ASN A 262 -8.97 21.16 7.40
N SER A 263 -8.79 21.01 8.72
CA SER A 263 -7.47 20.80 9.33
C SER A 263 -6.83 19.47 8.91
N GLN A 264 -7.62 18.41 8.77
CA GLN A 264 -7.18 17.13 8.21
C GLN A 264 -6.76 17.29 6.74
N LEU A 265 -7.57 17.96 5.91
CA LEU A 265 -7.28 18.22 4.51
C LEU A 265 -5.99 19.06 4.31
N ILE A 266 -5.75 20.08 5.14
CA ILE A 266 -4.48 20.83 5.15
C ILE A 266 -3.30 19.89 5.43
N SER A 267 -3.42 18.96 6.39
CA SER A 267 -2.36 18.01 6.70
C SER A 267 -2.09 17.06 5.53
N GLU A 268 -3.13 16.48 4.91
CA GLU A 268 -2.98 15.60 3.75
C GLU A 268 -2.34 16.31 2.55
N LEU A 269 -2.76 17.53 2.23
CA LEU A 269 -2.19 18.32 1.14
C LEU A 269 -0.71 18.68 1.42
N LYS A 270 -0.38 19.02 2.66
CA LYS A 270 1.00 19.28 3.10
C LYS A 270 1.89 18.04 2.99
N ASP A 271 1.40 16.88 3.41
CA ASP A 271 2.14 15.61 3.32
C ASP A 271 2.32 15.21 1.85
N GLN A 272 1.29 15.34 1.01
CA GLN A 272 1.39 15.14 -0.44
C GLN A 272 2.38 16.10 -1.12
N LEU A 273 2.48 17.35 -0.65
CA LEU A 273 3.43 18.35 -1.16
C LEU A 273 4.87 17.97 -0.79
N GLN A 274 5.12 17.56 0.46
CA GLN A 274 6.42 17.07 0.90
C GLN A 274 6.83 15.82 0.12
N ASP A 275 5.91 14.86 -0.03
CA ASP A 275 6.14 13.59 -0.70
C ASP A 275 6.38 13.75 -2.21
N SER A 276 5.71 14.71 -2.85
CA SER A 276 5.96 15.10 -4.26
C SER A 276 7.30 15.83 -4.42
N THR A 277 7.66 16.71 -3.49
CA THR A 277 8.95 17.41 -3.46
C THR A 277 10.12 16.44 -3.24
N ASN A 278 9.95 15.43 -2.38
CA ASN A 278 10.92 14.35 -2.17
C ASN A 278 11.15 13.54 -3.46
N LYS A 279 10.08 13.24 -4.21
CA LYS A 279 10.17 12.51 -5.49
C LYS A 279 10.84 13.36 -6.58
N GLU A 280 10.51 14.64 -6.67
CA GLU A 280 11.15 15.57 -7.61
C GLU A 280 12.65 15.74 -7.32
N THR A 281 13.04 15.93 -6.05
CA THR A 281 14.44 16.09 -5.64
C THR A 281 15.26 14.80 -5.81
N HIS A 282 14.67 13.62 -5.57
CA HIS A 282 15.31 12.35 -5.90
C HIS A 282 15.55 12.18 -7.41
N LEU A 283 14.55 12.47 -8.25
CA LEU A 283 14.71 12.42 -9.72
C LEU A 283 15.77 13.44 -10.21
N LYS A 284 15.88 14.61 -9.57
CA LYS A 284 16.99 15.55 -9.78
C LYS A 284 18.36 14.98 -9.36
N SER A 285 18.44 14.12 -8.34
CA SER A 285 19.71 13.46 -8.00
C SER A 285 20.12 12.42 -9.04
N GLU A 286 19.19 11.64 -9.59
CA GLU A 286 19.48 10.67 -10.63
C GLU A 286 19.85 11.34 -11.96
N LEU A 287 19.15 12.41 -12.37
CA LEU A 287 19.48 13.18 -13.58
C LEU A 287 20.92 13.73 -13.55
N ARG A 288 21.42 14.16 -12.37
CA ARG A 288 22.83 14.58 -12.19
C ARG A 288 23.79 13.42 -12.40
N LYS A 289 23.52 12.23 -11.84
CA LYS A 289 24.33 11.01 -12.08
C LYS A 289 24.33 10.62 -13.56
N SER A 290 23.19 10.80 -14.23
CA SER A 290 23.03 10.58 -15.68
C SER A 290 23.66 11.67 -16.56
N HIS A 291 24.48 12.57 -15.99
CA HIS A 291 25.19 13.65 -16.69
C HIS A 291 24.28 14.66 -17.41
N ILE A 292 23.04 14.83 -16.95
CA ILE A 292 22.10 15.83 -17.48
C ILE A 292 22.18 17.12 -16.65
N ASN A 293 22.35 18.26 -17.33
CA ASN A 293 22.43 19.56 -16.68
C ASN A 293 21.04 20.06 -16.23
N ILE A 294 20.84 20.18 -14.92
CA ILE A 294 19.54 20.53 -14.33
C ILE A 294 19.28 22.04 -14.29
N THR A 295 20.31 22.90 -14.42
CA THR A 295 20.09 24.36 -14.42
C THR A 295 19.29 24.85 -15.63
N GLN A 296 19.21 24.03 -16.68
CA GLN A 296 18.42 24.27 -17.89
C GLN A 296 17.00 23.68 -17.83
N LEU A 297 16.68 22.85 -16.82
CA LEU A 297 15.40 22.12 -16.70
C LEU A 297 14.41 22.82 -15.74
N GLY A 298 14.30 24.14 -15.86
CA GLY A 298 13.43 24.98 -15.03
C GLY A 298 11.96 25.05 -15.45
N THR A 299 11.62 24.62 -16.68
CA THR A 299 10.24 24.64 -17.20
C THR A 299 9.89 23.31 -17.89
N MET A 300 8.59 23.05 -18.11
CA MET A 300 8.14 21.82 -18.76
C MET A 300 8.56 21.78 -20.23
N GLU A 301 8.56 22.93 -20.90
CA GLU A 301 8.90 23.12 -22.30
C GLU A 301 10.39 22.82 -22.55
N ALA A 302 11.26 23.14 -21.59
CA ALA A 302 12.68 22.82 -21.64
C ALA A 302 12.94 21.31 -21.49
N ILE A 303 12.21 20.64 -20.58
CA ILE A 303 12.26 19.18 -20.42
C ILE A 303 11.76 18.49 -21.69
N ASP A 304 10.63 18.94 -22.25
CA ASP A 304 10.09 18.41 -23.50
C ASP A 304 10.99 18.70 -24.71
N GLY A 305 11.73 19.82 -24.70
CA GLY A 305 12.80 20.10 -25.64
C GLY A 305 13.90 19.04 -25.60
N LEU A 306 14.46 18.78 -24.41
CA LEU A 306 15.52 17.79 -24.23
C LEU A 306 15.05 16.36 -24.50
N ILE A 307 13.80 16.00 -24.18
CA ILE A 307 13.21 14.70 -24.54
C ILE A 307 13.15 14.54 -26.07
N ARG A 308 12.74 15.57 -26.82
CA ARG A 308 12.73 15.54 -28.29
C ARG A 308 14.15 15.44 -28.87
N GLU A 309 15.11 16.18 -28.33
CA GLU A 309 16.52 16.13 -28.75
C GLU A 309 17.11 14.72 -28.54
N LYS A 310 16.97 14.18 -27.33
CA LYS A 310 17.46 12.83 -26.98
C LYS A 310 16.76 11.74 -27.79
N GLY A 311 15.45 11.87 -28.04
CA GLY A 311 14.69 10.97 -28.90
C GLY A 311 15.12 11.04 -30.37
N ALA A 312 15.43 12.22 -30.89
CA ALA A 312 15.95 12.38 -32.25
C ALA A 312 17.35 11.77 -32.41
N GLU A 313 18.22 11.91 -31.41
CA GLU A 313 19.54 11.25 -31.40
C GLU A 313 19.42 9.72 -31.25
N GLN A 314 18.52 9.23 -30.40
CA GLN A 314 18.22 7.80 -30.28
C GLN A 314 17.70 7.22 -31.61
N GLU A 315 16.81 7.95 -32.31
CA GLU A 315 16.30 7.59 -33.64
C GLU A 315 17.41 7.64 -34.71
N ARG A 316 18.33 8.62 -34.62
CA ARG A 316 19.51 8.69 -35.50
C ARG A 316 20.38 7.45 -35.34
N ILE A 317 20.63 6.99 -34.11
CA ILE A 317 21.36 5.73 -33.85
C ILE A 317 20.54 4.52 -34.33
N ARG A 318 19.21 4.49 -34.12
CA ARG A 318 18.35 3.39 -34.57
C ARG A 318 18.39 3.18 -36.09
N ARG A 319 18.60 4.25 -36.86
CA ARG A 319 18.69 4.25 -38.33
C ARG A 319 20.10 3.96 -38.88
N GLN A 320 21.13 3.86 -38.06
CA GLN A 320 22.49 3.57 -38.55
C GLN A 320 22.56 2.15 -39.14
N PRO A 321 23.28 1.96 -40.27
CA PRO A 321 23.45 0.66 -40.89
C PRO A 321 24.24 -0.26 -39.95
N ARG A 322 23.67 -1.43 -39.64
CA ARG A 322 24.27 -2.44 -38.76
C ARG A 322 24.00 -3.84 -39.26
N ARG A 323 24.83 -4.81 -38.87
CA ARG A 323 24.59 -6.23 -39.16
C ARG A 323 23.25 -6.66 -38.58
N THR A 324 22.42 -7.24 -39.44
CA THR A 324 21.13 -7.85 -39.09
C THR A 324 21.07 -9.24 -39.70
N CYS A 325 20.38 -10.17 -39.06
CA CYS A 325 20.13 -11.48 -39.64
C CYS A 325 19.04 -11.37 -40.72
N MET A 326 19.28 -11.96 -41.89
CA MET A 326 18.34 -11.95 -43.03
C MET A 326 17.43 -13.19 -43.09
N ILE A 327 17.56 -14.12 -42.15
CA ILE A 327 16.70 -15.31 -42.06
C ILE A 327 15.26 -14.86 -41.73
N PRO A 328 14.23 -15.24 -42.53
CA PRO A 328 12.85 -14.93 -42.20
C PRO A 328 12.37 -15.69 -40.95
N ASP A 329 11.91 -14.96 -39.95
CA ASP A 329 11.25 -15.52 -38.76
C ASP A 329 9.75 -15.20 -38.79
N ILE A 330 9.00 -16.15 -39.33
CA ILE A 330 7.53 -16.11 -39.45
C ILE A 330 6.81 -16.60 -38.18
N PHE A 331 7.54 -17.17 -37.21
CA PHE A 331 6.94 -17.81 -36.03
C PHE A 331 6.94 -16.91 -34.80
N LYS A 332 7.68 -15.79 -34.86
CA LYS A 332 7.84 -14.73 -33.84
C LYS A 332 6.55 -14.11 -33.27
N SER A 333 5.39 -14.39 -33.86
CA SER A 333 4.06 -13.98 -33.35
C SER A 333 3.37 -15.02 -32.47
N ASN A 334 3.86 -16.26 -32.43
CA ASN A 334 3.30 -17.33 -31.59
C ASN A 334 3.90 -17.24 -30.16
N PRO A 335 3.09 -17.17 -29.08
CA PRO A 335 3.59 -17.04 -27.71
C PRO A 335 4.40 -18.25 -27.23
N ASP A 336 4.15 -19.46 -27.75
CA ASP A 336 4.87 -20.68 -27.40
C ASP A 336 6.23 -20.81 -28.12
N VAL A 337 6.62 -19.82 -28.92
CA VAL A 337 7.80 -19.83 -29.78
C VAL A 337 8.72 -18.67 -29.42
N LEU A 338 9.98 -18.97 -29.08
CA LEU A 338 10.98 -17.94 -28.79
C LEU A 338 11.49 -17.27 -30.07
N GLY A 339 11.48 -18.00 -31.18
CA GLY A 339 11.94 -17.58 -32.51
C GLY A 339 13.00 -18.52 -33.08
N LYS A 340 13.59 -18.13 -34.22
CA LYS A 340 14.71 -18.86 -34.82
C LYS A 340 16.03 -18.56 -34.12
N VAL A 341 16.90 -19.57 -33.99
CA VAL A 341 18.21 -19.49 -33.31
C VAL A 341 18.98 -18.22 -33.70
N ALA A 342 19.05 -17.89 -35.00
CA ALA A 342 19.77 -16.72 -35.51
C ALA A 342 19.27 -15.34 -35.01
N HIS A 343 18.06 -15.25 -34.44
CA HIS A 343 17.48 -14.03 -33.87
C HIS A 343 17.45 -14.01 -32.33
N LEU A 344 17.66 -15.16 -31.67
CA LEU A 344 17.69 -15.27 -30.20
C LEU A 344 18.91 -14.60 -29.57
N ALA A 345 20.02 -14.51 -30.31
CA ALA A 345 21.26 -13.90 -29.87
C ALA A 345 21.75 -12.80 -30.82
N GLN A 346 22.53 -11.89 -30.26
CA GLN A 346 23.31 -10.87 -30.95
C GLN A 346 24.78 -11.03 -30.57
N VAL A 347 25.68 -10.65 -31.48
CA VAL A 347 27.14 -10.67 -31.26
C VAL A 347 27.68 -9.34 -31.75
N GLU A 348 28.56 -8.70 -30.99
CA GLU A 348 29.15 -7.40 -31.34
C GLU A 348 30.30 -7.56 -32.34
N ASP A 349 31.39 -8.22 -31.93
CA ASP A 349 32.58 -8.53 -32.75
C ASP A 349 32.18 -9.15 -34.11
N ASN A 350 32.61 -8.52 -35.21
CA ASN A 350 32.28 -8.90 -36.58
C ASN A 350 32.83 -10.28 -36.96
N ASP A 351 34.05 -10.58 -36.52
CA ASP A 351 34.74 -11.82 -36.84
C ASP A 351 34.23 -12.95 -35.94
N ALA A 352 33.99 -12.68 -34.66
CA ALA A 352 33.24 -13.60 -33.80
C ALA A 352 31.89 -13.95 -34.43
N ALA A 353 31.06 -12.95 -34.79
CA ALA A 353 29.75 -13.20 -35.40
C ALA A 353 29.85 -14.05 -36.68
N ARG A 354 30.84 -13.77 -37.54
CA ARG A 354 31.14 -14.55 -38.77
C ARG A 354 31.44 -16.03 -38.45
N VAL A 355 32.36 -16.30 -37.53
CA VAL A 355 32.82 -17.69 -37.28
C VAL A 355 31.86 -18.50 -36.42
N ILE A 356 31.13 -17.85 -35.51
CA ILE A 356 30.11 -18.48 -34.66
C ILE A 356 28.89 -18.86 -35.51
N SER A 357 28.41 -17.94 -36.37
CA SER A 357 27.30 -18.22 -37.29
C SER A 357 27.63 -19.31 -38.30
N TRP A 358 28.87 -19.33 -38.81
CA TRP A 358 29.35 -20.43 -39.64
C TRP A 358 29.44 -21.77 -38.88
N HIS A 359 29.87 -21.76 -37.62
CA HIS A 359 29.91 -22.97 -36.79
C HIS A 359 28.50 -23.57 -36.63
N LEU A 360 27.51 -22.72 -36.33
CA LEU A 360 26.10 -23.06 -36.15
C LEU A 360 25.29 -23.11 -37.46
N SER A 361 25.93 -23.09 -38.64
CA SER A 361 25.22 -22.95 -39.93
C SER A 361 24.23 -24.07 -40.26
N GLY A 362 24.29 -25.21 -39.57
CA GLY A 362 23.27 -26.28 -39.65
C GLY A 362 22.05 -26.08 -38.76
N ASP A 363 22.09 -25.10 -37.84
CA ASP A 363 21.11 -24.89 -36.75
C ASP A 363 20.56 -23.45 -36.72
N MET A 364 21.18 -22.49 -37.44
CA MET A 364 20.77 -21.07 -37.47
C MET A 364 19.29 -20.85 -37.82
N ASP A 365 18.72 -21.71 -38.68
CA ASP A 365 17.32 -21.62 -39.12
C ASP A 365 16.34 -22.40 -38.24
N CYS A 366 16.84 -23.14 -37.24
CA CYS A 366 16.02 -23.93 -36.32
C CYS A 366 15.13 -23.04 -35.44
N VAL A 367 13.87 -23.45 -35.26
CA VAL A 367 12.87 -22.74 -34.44
C VAL A 367 12.86 -23.29 -33.03
N VAL A 368 13.07 -22.44 -32.03
CA VAL A 368 13.00 -22.82 -30.62
C VAL A 368 11.60 -22.54 -30.07
N SER A 369 11.00 -23.55 -29.45
CA SER A 369 9.69 -23.45 -28.79
C SER A 369 9.79 -23.82 -27.31
N LEU A 370 8.83 -23.36 -26.52
CA LEU A 370 8.72 -23.68 -25.11
C LEU A 370 8.29 -25.15 -24.90
N THR A 371 7.40 -25.66 -25.74
CA THR A 371 6.78 -26.99 -25.58
C THR A 371 6.96 -27.89 -26.80
N THR A 372 6.97 -29.20 -26.54
CA THR A 372 6.95 -30.25 -27.57
C THR A 372 5.71 -30.17 -28.46
N ALA A 373 4.57 -29.73 -27.92
CA ALA A 373 3.34 -29.53 -28.69
C ALA A 373 3.51 -28.44 -29.76
N ALA A 374 4.06 -27.28 -29.40
CA ALA A 374 4.32 -26.19 -30.34
C ALA A 374 5.39 -26.56 -31.40
N ALA A 375 6.45 -27.26 -31.01
CA ALA A 375 7.41 -27.83 -31.97
C ALA A 375 6.74 -28.81 -32.95
N ARG A 376 5.86 -29.69 -32.45
CA ARG A 376 5.18 -30.69 -33.28
C ARG A 376 4.24 -30.02 -34.30
N GLN A 377 3.47 -29.02 -33.87
CA GLN A 377 2.61 -28.25 -34.77
C GLN A 377 3.43 -27.62 -35.91
N ILE A 378 4.54 -26.93 -35.59
CA ILE A 378 5.40 -26.30 -36.60
C ILE A 378 6.05 -27.34 -37.53
N TYR A 379 6.41 -28.51 -37.00
CA TYR A 379 6.91 -29.62 -37.82
C TYR A 379 5.84 -30.12 -38.81
N ASP A 380 4.60 -30.32 -38.37
CA ASP A 380 3.52 -30.81 -39.23
C ASP A 380 3.06 -29.74 -40.26
N ASP A 381 2.85 -28.49 -39.83
CA ASP A 381 2.50 -27.36 -40.69
C ASP A 381 3.52 -27.12 -41.81
N THR A 382 4.80 -27.42 -41.56
CA THR A 382 5.90 -27.29 -42.53
C THR A 382 6.27 -28.59 -43.25
N GLN A 383 5.49 -29.67 -43.07
CA GLN A 383 5.74 -31.00 -43.66
C GLN A 383 7.14 -31.54 -43.34
N GLY A 384 7.62 -31.32 -42.11
CA GLY A 384 8.93 -31.74 -41.61
C GLY A 384 10.12 -30.98 -42.19
N ARG A 385 9.91 -29.89 -42.94
CA ARG A 385 10.98 -29.09 -43.56
C ARG A 385 11.67 -28.15 -42.57
N GLN A 386 10.95 -27.66 -41.57
CA GLN A 386 11.49 -26.76 -40.54
C GLN A 386 12.10 -27.59 -39.40
N GLN A 387 13.37 -27.35 -39.10
CA GLN A 387 13.99 -27.83 -37.86
C GLN A 387 13.33 -27.14 -36.67
N VAL A 388 13.04 -27.91 -35.61
CA VAL A 388 12.40 -27.44 -34.37
C VAL A 388 13.14 -27.98 -33.14
N MET A 389 13.22 -27.18 -32.08
CA MET A 389 13.89 -27.50 -30.81
C MET A 389 12.95 -27.16 -29.64
N PRO A 390 12.19 -28.13 -29.09
CA PRO A 390 11.30 -27.91 -27.96
C PRO A 390 12.05 -27.98 -26.62
N LEU A 391 12.05 -26.87 -25.88
CA LEU A 391 12.86 -26.68 -24.67
C LEU A 391 12.52 -27.63 -23.52
N ASP A 392 11.26 -28.09 -23.42
CA ASP A 392 10.84 -29.09 -22.44
C ASP A 392 11.55 -30.46 -22.61
N THR A 393 12.15 -30.73 -23.78
CA THR A 393 13.01 -31.92 -24.01
C THR A 393 14.51 -31.64 -23.89
N VAL A 394 14.92 -30.38 -23.82
CA VAL A 394 16.34 -30.00 -23.92
C VAL A 394 17.03 -30.19 -22.56
N PHE A 395 17.79 -31.27 -22.45
CA PHE A 395 18.58 -31.55 -21.26
C PHE A 395 19.62 -30.44 -20.99
N TRP A 396 19.59 -29.87 -19.79
CA TRP A 396 20.49 -28.79 -19.38
C TRP A 396 21.53 -29.26 -18.36
N ARG A 397 22.75 -28.75 -18.48
CA ARG A 397 23.80 -28.80 -17.45
C ARG A 397 24.41 -27.41 -17.31
N SER A 398 24.58 -26.94 -16.08
CA SER A 398 25.17 -25.63 -15.82
C SER A 398 26.55 -25.48 -16.49
N THR A 399 26.65 -24.48 -17.36
CA THR A 399 27.86 -24.10 -18.11
C THR A 399 28.81 -23.19 -17.31
N ASN A 400 28.56 -22.98 -16.00
CA ASN A 400 29.40 -22.17 -15.11
C ASN A 400 30.69 -22.91 -14.74
N ARG A 401 31.50 -23.22 -15.75
CA ARG A 401 32.81 -23.87 -15.65
C ARG A 401 33.87 -22.90 -16.14
N PRO A 402 35.02 -22.77 -15.46
CA PRO A 402 36.12 -21.95 -15.93
C PRO A 402 36.71 -22.54 -17.23
N LEU A 403 37.44 -21.70 -17.98
CA LEU A 403 38.15 -22.14 -19.18
C LEU A 403 39.12 -23.30 -18.86
N PRO A 404 39.30 -24.30 -19.75
CA PRO A 404 40.09 -25.51 -19.47
C PRO A 404 41.53 -25.32 -18.95
N HIS A 405 42.11 -24.13 -19.11
CA HIS A 405 43.43 -23.77 -18.60
C HIS A 405 43.41 -23.23 -17.15
N VAL A 406 42.26 -22.81 -16.63
CA VAL A 406 42.10 -22.25 -15.27
C VAL A 406 41.62 -23.34 -14.30
N ARG A 407 42.35 -23.54 -13.21
CA ARG A 407 42.04 -24.51 -12.14
C ARG A 407 42.18 -23.82 -10.79
N ASN A 408 41.14 -23.88 -9.94
CA ASN A 408 41.13 -23.26 -8.60
C ASN A 408 41.52 -21.77 -8.60
N GLY A 409 41.14 -21.03 -9.64
CA GLY A 409 41.51 -19.61 -9.84
C GLY A 409 42.92 -19.37 -10.39
N LEU A 410 43.77 -20.40 -10.47
CA LEU A 410 45.13 -20.31 -11.01
C LEU A 410 45.18 -20.79 -12.46
N SER A 411 46.05 -20.18 -13.26
CA SER A 411 46.30 -20.62 -14.63
C SER A 411 47.31 -21.78 -14.66
N SER A 412 46.92 -22.92 -15.21
CA SER A 412 47.76 -24.12 -15.35
C SER A 412 48.81 -24.02 -16.48
N PHE A 413 48.61 -23.10 -17.42
CA PHE A 413 49.61 -22.66 -18.40
C PHE A 413 49.17 -21.30 -18.98
N PRO A 414 50.10 -20.37 -19.29
CA PRO A 414 49.74 -19.10 -19.90
C PRO A 414 49.14 -19.31 -21.30
N PRO A 415 47.90 -18.90 -21.58
CA PRO A 415 47.32 -19.02 -22.90
C PRO A 415 47.83 -17.92 -23.85
N VAL A 416 47.95 -18.26 -25.13
CA VAL A 416 48.20 -17.29 -26.20
C VAL A 416 46.87 -16.97 -26.90
N GLY A 417 46.67 -15.73 -27.34
CA GLY A 417 45.57 -15.33 -28.23
C GLY A 417 44.18 -15.27 -27.58
N ASN A 418 44.11 -14.80 -26.33
CA ASN A 418 42.88 -14.42 -25.61
C ASN A 418 41.69 -15.40 -25.76
N PRO A 419 41.77 -16.62 -25.19
CA PRO A 419 40.70 -17.61 -25.26
C PRO A 419 39.48 -17.20 -24.42
N ILE A 420 38.30 -17.15 -25.04
CA ILE A 420 37.01 -16.81 -24.40
C ILE A 420 35.96 -17.88 -24.82
N PHE A 421 35.03 -18.29 -23.96
CA PHE A 421 33.97 -19.20 -24.42
C PHE A 421 33.01 -18.45 -25.36
N VAL A 422 32.60 -19.11 -26.44
CA VAL A 422 31.73 -18.50 -27.46
C VAL A 422 30.39 -18.03 -26.88
N ARG A 423 29.83 -18.77 -25.93
CA ARG A 423 28.60 -18.42 -25.20
C ARG A 423 28.69 -17.09 -24.44
N ASP A 424 29.89 -16.69 -23.99
CA ASP A 424 30.11 -15.46 -23.22
C ASP A 424 30.11 -14.21 -24.14
N LEU A 425 30.14 -14.41 -25.46
CA LEU A 425 30.06 -13.37 -26.50
C LEU A 425 28.64 -13.17 -27.04
N LEU A 426 27.66 -13.92 -26.53
CA LEU A 426 26.26 -13.85 -26.95
C LEU A 426 25.47 -12.90 -26.06
N ILE A 427 24.89 -11.88 -26.67
CA ILE A 427 23.95 -10.94 -26.03
C ILE A 427 22.53 -11.43 -26.33
N PHE A 428 21.72 -11.69 -25.31
CA PHE A 428 20.34 -12.18 -25.46
C PHE A 428 19.34 -11.04 -25.23
N PRO A 429 18.68 -10.49 -26.27
CA PRO A 429 17.77 -9.34 -26.10
C PRO A 429 16.43 -9.71 -25.44
N LYS A 430 16.11 -11.00 -25.36
CA LYS A 430 14.93 -11.57 -24.72
C LYS A 430 15.24 -12.98 -24.19
N HIS A 431 14.39 -13.47 -23.28
CA HIS A 431 14.36 -14.87 -22.80
C HIS A 431 15.74 -15.44 -22.39
N ALA A 432 16.58 -14.63 -21.72
CA ALA A 432 18.00 -14.91 -21.55
C ALA A 432 18.30 -16.29 -20.92
N GLU A 433 17.54 -16.73 -19.94
CA GLU A 433 17.68 -18.07 -19.31
C GLU A 433 17.41 -19.19 -20.32
N SER A 434 16.30 -19.11 -21.07
CA SER A 434 15.96 -20.06 -22.13
C SER A 434 17.01 -20.07 -23.25
N CYS A 435 17.49 -18.90 -23.65
CA CYS A 435 18.55 -18.75 -24.65
C CYS A 435 19.87 -19.38 -24.17
N GLN A 436 20.25 -19.26 -22.90
CA GLN A 436 21.42 -19.95 -22.35
C GLN A 436 21.29 -21.48 -22.47
N ILE A 437 20.10 -22.05 -22.25
CA ILE A 437 19.83 -23.49 -22.41
C ILE A 437 19.99 -23.93 -23.87
N VAL A 438 19.47 -23.15 -24.83
CA VAL A 438 19.65 -23.39 -26.27
C VAL A 438 21.13 -23.36 -26.64
N PHE A 439 21.79 -22.23 -26.40
CA PHE A 439 23.14 -21.98 -26.91
C PHE A 439 24.20 -22.80 -26.20
N GLY A 440 24.04 -23.11 -24.91
CA GLY A 440 24.94 -24.03 -24.22
C GLY A 440 24.83 -25.48 -24.71
N ASN A 441 23.68 -25.88 -25.28
CA ASN A 441 23.55 -27.16 -25.98
C ASN A 441 24.16 -27.11 -27.40
N LEU A 442 23.85 -26.08 -28.18
CA LEU A 442 24.33 -25.95 -29.58
C LEU A 442 25.84 -25.69 -29.68
N LEU A 443 26.44 -24.93 -28.75
CA LEU A 443 27.86 -24.56 -28.77
C LEU A 443 28.72 -25.35 -27.78
N GLY A 444 28.13 -25.89 -26.71
CA GLY A 444 28.85 -26.55 -25.63
C GLY A 444 29.95 -25.66 -25.01
N ASP A 445 31.13 -26.25 -24.85
CA ASP A 445 32.36 -25.58 -24.37
C ASP A 445 33.23 -25.03 -25.51
N THR A 446 32.67 -24.66 -26.66
CA THR A 446 33.43 -24.07 -27.77
C THR A 446 34.07 -22.72 -27.38
N ILE A 447 35.35 -22.54 -27.73
CA ILE A 447 36.18 -21.38 -27.36
C ILE A 447 36.58 -20.59 -28.62
N LEU A 448 36.51 -19.26 -28.56
CA LEU A 448 37.10 -18.35 -29.55
C LEU A 448 38.52 -17.95 -29.11
N VAL A 449 39.45 -17.93 -30.05
CA VAL A 449 40.87 -17.55 -29.90
C VAL A 449 41.23 -16.60 -31.05
N ASP A 450 42.32 -15.85 -30.97
CA ASP A 450 42.65 -14.86 -32.03
C ASP A 450 43.04 -15.50 -33.38
N ASN A 451 43.94 -16.48 -33.39
CA ASN A 451 44.52 -17.06 -34.61
C ASN A 451 44.85 -18.56 -34.48
N LEU A 452 45.23 -19.20 -35.60
CA LEU A 452 45.47 -20.65 -35.67
C LEU A 452 46.63 -21.12 -34.79
N ASP A 453 47.74 -20.37 -34.73
CA ASP A 453 48.91 -20.74 -33.95
C ASP A 453 48.62 -20.65 -32.44
N ALA A 454 47.89 -19.61 -32.02
CA ALA A 454 47.36 -19.48 -30.67
C ALA A 454 46.41 -20.64 -30.31
N ALA A 455 45.50 -21.02 -31.22
CA ALA A 455 44.59 -22.16 -31.00
C ALA A 455 45.35 -23.50 -30.89
N ASN A 456 46.38 -23.72 -31.72
CA ASN A 456 47.23 -24.90 -31.64
C ASN A 456 48.09 -24.93 -30.36
N HIS A 457 48.65 -23.80 -29.94
CA HIS A 457 49.34 -23.64 -28.67
C HIS A 457 48.40 -23.94 -27.48
N TYR A 458 47.22 -23.34 -27.48
CA TYR A 458 46.20 -23.53 -26.45
C TYR A 458 45.80 -25.00 -26.34
N ARG A 459 45.48 -25.65 -27.47
CA ARG A 459 45.17 -27.09 -27.52
C ARG A 459 46.30 -27.94 -26.93
N LYS A 460 47.55 -27.65 -27.27
CA LYS A 460 48.73 -28.36 -26.74
C LYS A 460 48.78 -28.26 -25.20
N GLY A 461 48.63 -27.06 -24.64
CA GLY A 461 48.61 -26.85 -23.19
C GLY A 461 47.46 -27.57 -22.46
N VAL A 462 46.24 -27.54 -23.02
CA VAL A 462 45.07 -28.24 -22.45
C VAL A 462 45.29 -29.76 -22.43
N VAL A 463 45.76 -30.34 -23.55
CA VAL A 463 45.99 -31.79 -23.67
C VAL A 463 47.16 -32.25 -22.81
N GLN A 464 48.25 -31.48 -22.72
CA GLN A 464 49.37 -31.78 -21.81
C GLN A 464 48.93 -31.79 -20.34
N ASN A 465 47.95 -30.95 -19.97
CA ASN A 465 47.32 -30.94 -18.64
C ASN A 465 46.29 -32.07 -18.41
N LYS A 466 46.24 -33.07 -19.30
CA LYS A 466 45.33 -34.24 -19.28
C LYS A 466 43.84 -33.87 -19.36
N MET A 467 43.50 -32.74 -19.97
CA MET A 467 42.11 -32.32 -20.21
C MET A 467 41.67 -32.60 -21.65
N GLN A 468 40.39 -32.91 -21.84
CA GLN A 468 39.78 -32.89 -23.18
C GLN A 468 39.69 -31.44 -23.65
N CYS A 469 40.32 -31.13 -24.79
CA CYS A 469 40.23 -29.82 -25.41
C CYS A 469 38.96 -29.74 -26.28
N PRO A 470 38.08 -28.73 -26.07
CA PRO A 470 36.86 -28.55 -26.87
C PRO A 470 37.20 -28.09 -28.31
N THR A 471 36.17 -27.80 -29.11
CA THR A 471 36.37 -27.14 -30.41
C THR A 471 36.86 -25.71 -30.18
N LEU A 472 37.89 -25.31 -30.92
CA LEU A 472 38.39 -23.94 -30.96
C LEU A 472 38.02 -23.31 -32.30
N LEU A 473 37.55 -22.06 -32.26
CA LEU A 473 37.38 -21.18 -33.40
C LEU A 473 38.46 -20.07 -33.33
N THR A 474 38.93 -19.60 -34.47
CA THR A 474 39.80 -18.41 -34.53
C THR A 474 39.02 -17.20 -35.06
N ARG A 475 39.36 -15.97 -34.64
CA ARG A 475 38.81 -14.75 -35.26
C ARG A 475 39.15 -14.67 -36.76
N GLN A 476 40.33 -15.16 -37.14
CA GLN A 476 40.75 -15.23 -38.55
C GLN A 476 39.86 -16.16 -39.41
N GLY A 477 39.30 -17.23 -38.83
CA GLY A 477 38.29 -18.08 -39.47
C GLY A 477 38.60 -19.57 -39.50
N GLU A 478 39.63 -20.06 -38.82
CA GLU A 478 39.95 -21.48 -38.72
C GLU A 478 39.15 -22.17 -37.61
N ARG A 479 38.88 -23.47 -37.79
CA ARG A 479 38.30 -24.35 -36.77
C ARG A 479 39.26 -25.50 -36.44
N VAL A 480 39.67 -25.59 -35.18
CA VAL A 480 40.34 -26.78 -34.61
C VAL A 480 39.29 -27.60 -33.87
N ARG A 481 38.87 -28.73 -34.43
CA ARG A 481 37.84 -29.59 -33.82
C ARG A 481 38.34 -30.19 -32.49
N SER A 482 37.43 -30.59 -31.60
CA SER A 482 37.75 -31.22 -30.32
C SER A 482 38.65 -32.47 -30.43
N ASN A 483 38.60 -33.20 -31.55
CA ASN A 483 39.51 -34.32 -31.85
C ASN A 483 40.90 -33.90 -32.40
N GLY A 484 41.12 -32.60 -32.65
CA GLY A 484 42.38 -32.04 -33.14
C GLY A 484 42.47 -31.84 -34.65
N LYS A 485 41.43 -32.20 -35.42
CA LYS A 485 41.42 -31.93 -36.87
C LYS A 485 41.23 -30.43 -37.16
N PHE A 486 42.19 -29.83 -37.84
CA PHE A 486 42.13 -28.49 -38.42
C PHE A 486 42.53 -28.53 -39.91
N GLY A 487 42.38 -27.39 -40.61
CA GLY A 487 42.72 -27.29 -42.04
C GLY A 487 41.69 -27.90 -43.01
N GLY A 488 41.83 -27.56 -44.30
CA GLY A 488 40.87 -27.88 -45.36
C GLY A 488 39.62 -26.99 -45.34
N LEU A 489 38.90 -26.92 -46.47
CA LEU A 489 37.76 -26.01 -46.67
C LEU A 489 36.66 -26.14 -45.60
N GLN A 490 36.37 -27.36 -45.13
CA GLN A 490 35.37 -27.61 -44.06
C GLN A 490 35.76 -27.08 -42.67
N ASN A 491 37.01 -26.62 -42.49
CA ASN A 491 37.49 -26.02 -41.25
C ASN A 491 37.99 -24.57 -41.47
N LYS A 492 37.59 -23.92 -42.57
CA LYS A 492 37.78 -22.48 -42.78
C LYS A 492 36.43 -21.79 -43.03
N ALA A 493 36.12 -20.79 -42.21
CA ALA A 493 34.95 -19.95 -42.33
C ALA A 493 35.01 -19.14 -43.64
N PRO A 494 33.88 -18.98 -44.35
CA PRO A 494 33.82 -18.11 -45.52
C PRO A 494 33.88 -16.62 -45.12
N SER A 495 33.87 -15.71 -46.11
CA SER A 495 33.61 -14.28 -45.84
C SER A 495 32.17 -14.09 -45.35
N ILE A 496 31.92 -13.02 -44.60
CA ILE A 496 30.60 -12.75 -43.99
C ILE A 496 29.49 -12.60 -45.05
N GLU A 497 29.82 -12.07 -46.24
CA GLU A 497 28.89 -11.94 -47.37
C GLU A 497 28.44 -13.30 -47.91
N LYS A 498 29.36 -14.28 -47.94
CA LYS A 498 29.11 -15.65 -48.43
C LYS A 498 28.21 -16.46 -47.50
N LEU A 499 27.98 -16.00 -46.26
CA LEU A 499 26.94 -16.51 -45.37
C LEU A 499 25.53 -16.02 -45.75
N ARG A 500 25.38 -15.16 -46.76
CA ARG A 500 24.08 -14.71 -47.31
C ARG A 500 23.10 -14.19 -46.26
N GLY A 501 23.62 -13.50 -45.24
CA GLY A 501 22.82 -12.95 -44.14
C GLY A 501 22.39 -13.97 -43.06
N GLN A 502 22.83 -15.23 -43.14
CA GLN A 502 22.74 -16.21 -42.04
C GLN A 502 23.81 -15.91 -40.98
N VAL A 503 23.73 -14.73 -40.37
CA VAL A 503 24.70 -14.23 -39.38
C VAL A 503 23.97 -13.56 -38.23
N PHE A 504 24.41 -13.78 -36.98
CA PHE A 504 23.86 -13.10 -35.81
C PHE A 504 23.89 -11.57 -35.96
N GLY A 505 22.80 -10.91 -35.57
CA GLY A 505 22.71 -9.46 -35.58
C GLY A 505 23.73 -8.80 -34.65
N ALA A 506 24.12 -7.56 -34.96
CA ALA A 506 24.82 -6.70 -34.02
C ALA A 506 23.81 -6.07 -33.02
N PRO A 507 24.21 -5.82 -31.76
CA PRO A 507 23.40 -5.04 -30.82
C PRO A 507 23.21 -3.58 -31.28
N PHE A 508 22.47 -2.79 -30.52
CA PHE A 508 22.61 -1.34 -30.60
C PHE A 508 23.86 -0.92 -29.79
N PRO A 509 24.57 0.15 -30.19
CA PRO A 509 25.66 0.71 -29.39
C PRO A 509 25.19 1.09 -27.97
N GLU A 510 26.09 1.06 -26.99
CA GLU A 510 25.78 1.38 -25.58
C GLU A 510 25.04 2.73 -25.44
N GLN A 511 25.42 3.73 -26.24
CA GLN A 511 24.81 5.06 -26.23
C GLN A 511 23.29 5.01 -26.48
N TYR A 512 22.78 4.04 -27.25
CA TYR A 512 21.33 3.87 -27.49
C TYR A 512 20.56 3.56 -26.20
N TYR A 513 21.12 2.70 -25.34
CA TYR A 513 20.52 2.30 -24.07
C TYR A 513 20.69 3.38 -22.99
N VAL A 514 21.83 4.07 -22.99
CA VAL A 514 22.05 5.27 -22.15
C VAL A 514 21.03 6.36 -22.50
N LEU A 515 20.81 6.64 -23.78
CA LEU A 515 19.80 7.59 -24.24
C LEU A 515 18.38 7.17 -23.86
N HIS A 516 18.03 5.88 -23.99
CA HIS A 516 16.74 5.36 -23.54
C HIS A 516 16.51 5.64 -22.05
N THR A 517 17.50 5.30 -21.22
CA THR A 517 17.45 5.52 -19.77
C THR A 517 17.34 7.01 -19.42
N GLN A 518 18.05 7.88 -20.15
CA GLN A 518 17.96 9.34 -20.01
C GLN A 518 16.57 9.87 -20.39
N ILE A 519 15.96 9.37 -21.47
CA ILE A 519 14.60 9.75 -21.90
C ILE A 519 13.56 9.34 -20.85
N ASP A 520 13.60 8.09 -20.39
CA ASP A 520 12.66 7.56 -19.40
C ASP A 520 12.77 8.29 -18.05
N LEU A 521 13.98 8.69 -17.67
CA LEU A 521 14.22 9.47 -16.46
C LEU A 521 13.71 10.92 -16.60
N LEU A 522 13.90 11.55 -17.76
CA LEU A 522 13.36 12.88 -18.06
C LEU A 522 11.82 12.88 -18.10
N GLN A 523 11.19 11.86 -18.67
CA GLN A 523 9.73 11.70 -18.65
C GLN A 523 9.20 11.56 -17.22
N GLN A 524 9.88 10.78 -16.36
CA GLN A 524 9.50 10.65 -14.96
C GLN A 524 9.67 11.96 -14.18
N TYR A 525 10.76 12.70 -14.42
CA TYR A 525 10.98 14.02 -13.84
C TYR A 525 9.90 15.04 -14.29
N ARG A 526 9.53 15.06 -15.57
CA ARG A 526 8.43 15.88 -16.11
C ARG A 526 7.13 15.66 -15.35
N VAL A 527 6.73 14.40 -15.17
CA VAL A 527 5.49 14.01 -14.47
C VAL A 527 5.57 14.36 -12.97
N ALA A 528 6.71 14.14 -12.33
CA ALA A 528 6.91 14.50 -10.93
C ALA A 528 6.84 16.02 -10.70
N MET A 529 7.47 16.82 -11.57
CA MET A 529 7.45 18.29 -11.48
C MET A 529 6.04 18.85 -11.74
N ALA A 530 5.31 18.29 -12.71
CA ALA A 530 3.92 18.66 -12.97
C ALA A 530 3.00 18.34 -11.76
N LYS A 531 3.15 17.16 -11.14
CA LYS A 531 2.41 16.82 -9.91
C LYS A 531 2.81 17.73 -8.72
N CYS A 532 4.11 17.99 -8.54
CA CYS A 532 4.61 18.86 -7.47
C CYS A 532 4.04 20.28 -7.59
N ARG A 533 3.90 20.78 -8.82
CA ARG A 533 3.23 22.05 -9.12
C ARG A 533 1.74 21.99 -8.78
N GLN A 534 0.98 21.01 -9.28
CA GLN A 534 -0.46 20.89 -9.01
C GLN A 534 -0.75 20.83 -7.51
N VAL A 535 -0.09 19.94 -6.77
CA VAL A 535 -0.31 19.77 -5.32
C VAL A 535 0.05 21.04 -4.53
N ARG A 536 1.00 21.85 -5.03
CA ARG A 536 1.31 23.16 -4.44
C ARG A 536 0.20 24.18 -4.73
N GLU A 537 -0.27 24.25 -5.96
CA GLU A 537 -1.38 25.15 -6.34
C GLU A 537 -2.66 24.78 -5.56
N ASP A 538 -2.98 23.48 -5.41
CA ASP A 538 -4.10 22.98 -4.60
C ASP A 538 -3.96 23.38 -3.11
N TYR A 539 -2.76 23.19 -2.53
CA TYR A 539 -2.46 23.57 -1.15
C TYR A 539 -2.53 25.09 -0.93
N GLU A 540 -1.99 25.89 -1.85
CA GLU A 540 -2.01 27.35 -1.77
C GLU A 540 -3.44 27.90 -1.92
N VAL A 541 -4.27 27.33 -2.80
CA VAL A 541 -5.69 27.68 -2.93
C VAL A 541 -6.47 27.33 -1.66
N HIS A 542 -6.28 26.14 -1.09
CA HIS A 542 -6.97 25.75 0.15
C HIS A 542 -6.52 26.60 1.36
N MET A 543 -5.22 26.94 1.44
CA MET A 543 -4.69 27.88 2.44
C MET A 543 -5.16 29.33 2.26
N GLN A 544 -5.64 29.72 1.07
CA GLN A 544 -6.33 30.98 0.83
C GLN A 544 -7.81 30.89 1.22
N TYR A 545 -8.50 29.79 0.89
CA TYR A 545 -9.88 29.54 1.31
C TYR A 545 -10.05 29.61 2.83
N MET A 546 -9.13 29.00 3.59
CA MET A 546 -9.11 29.04 5.05
C MET A 546 -8.77 30.42 5.65
N LYS A 547 -8.39 31.40 4.81
CA LYS A 547 -8.20 32.81 5.17
C LYS A 547 -9.24 33.73 4.53
N SER A 548 -10.27 33.17 3.91
CA SER A 548 -11.37 33.95 3.32
C SER A 548 -12.19 34.64 4.42
N PRO A 549 -12.82 35.79 4.13
CA PRO A 549 -13.69 36.47 5.10
C PRO A 549 -14.78 35.57 5.67
N GLU A 550 -15.38 34.71 4.83
CA GLU A 550 -16.39 33.72 5.23
C GLU A 550 -15.88 32.73 6.28
N MET A 551 -14.65 32.22 6.11
CA MET A 551 -14.06 31.27 7.07
C MET A 551 -13.64 31.94 8.38
N VAL A 552 -13.19 33.19 8.34
CA VAL A 552 -12.88 33.99 9.54
C VAL A 552 -14.16 34.35 10.30
N GLU A 553 -15.21 34.78 9.59
CA GLU A 553 -16.54 35.06 10.16
C GLU A 553 -17.09 33.82 10.87
N LYS A 554 -17.03 32.64 10.25
CA LYS A 554 -17.42 31.36 10.87
C LYS A 554 -16.59 30.99 12.11
N GLU A 555 -15.30 31.36 12.14
CA GLU A 555 -14.43 31.12 13.30
C GLU A 555 -14.82 32.02 14.48
N ASP A 556 -15.16 33.29 14.21
CA ASP A 556 -15.59 34.26 15.22
C ASP A 556 -17.04 34.05 15.67
N GLU A 557 -17.94 33.61 14.77
CA GLU A 557 -19.26 33.08 15.12
C GLU A 557 -19.14 31.91 16.10
N MET A 558 -18.29 30.92 15.80
CA MET A 558 -18.05 29.77 16.68
C MET A 558 -17.57 30.23 18.07
N LYS A 559 -16.57 31.13 18.15
CA LYS A 559 -16.08 31.70 19.42
C LYS A 559 -17.21 32.40 20.19
N MET A 560 -18.02 33.22 19.51
CA MET A 560 -19.15 33.92 20.13
C MET A 560 -20.21 32.94 20.65
N GLN A 561 -20.55 31.91 19.86
CA GLN A 561 -21.49 30.87 20.28
C GLN A 561 -20.96 30.08 21.49
N GLU A 562 -19.66 29.80 21.54
CA GLU A 562 -19.02 29.12 22.66
C GLU A 562 -19.02 29.95 23.95
N VAL A 563 -18.85 31.28 23.85
CA VAL A 563 -19.03 32.21 24.98
C VAL A 563 -20.50 32.26 25.40
N GLN A 564 -21.45 32.42 24.47
CA GLN A 564 -22.88 32.43 24.79
C GLN A 564 -23.36 31.12 25.43
N LEU A 565 -22.79 29.97 25.03
CA LEU A 565 -23.10 28.67 25.62
C LEU A 565 -22.65 28.63 27.09
N LYS A 566 -21.39 28.99 27.39
CA LYS A 566 -20.86 29.08 28.77
C LYS A 566 -21.69 30.03 29.63
N ASP A 567 -22.13 31.14 29.06
CA ASP A 567 -22.98 32.15 29.71
C ASP A 567 -24.40 31.66 30.02
N ILE A 568 -24.92 30.68 29.26
CA ILE A 568 -26.22 30.03 29.48
C ILE A 568 -26.06 28.86 30.46
N GLU A 569 -24.99 28.09 30.36
CA GLU A 569 -24.67 27.03 31.32
C GLU A 569 -24.42 27.59 32.72
N ALA A 570 -23.75 28.74 32.84
CA ALA A 570 -23.63 29.45 34.11
C ALA A 570 -24.99 29.93 34.67
N LYS A 571 -25.93 30.33 33.81
CA LYS A 571 -27.29 30.76 34.23
C LYS A 571 -28.18 29.56 34.62
N LEU A 572 -28.01 28.41 33.98
CA LEU A 572 -28.68 27.15 34.34
C LEU A 572 -28.09 26.55 35.64
N GLY A 573 -26.77 26.66 35.84
CA GLY A 573 -26.07 26.16 37.03
C GLY A 573 -26.20 27.05 38.28
N VAL A 574 -26.79 28.24 38.20
CA VAL A 574 -26.95 29.17 39.34
C VAL A 574 -28.42 29.24 39.78
N THR A 575 -28.82 28.26 40.59
CA THR A 575 -29.98 28.36 41.49
C THR A 575 -29.46 28.34 42.94
N PRO A 576 -29.87 29.25 43.85
CA PRO A 576 -29.05 29.63 45.01
C PRO A 576 -29.10 28.65 46.22
N GLY A 577 -28.36 27.54 46.12
CA GLY A 577 -28.10 26.62 47.24
C GLY A 577 -26.96 27.09 48.17
N LYS A 578 -27.32 27.79 49.26
CA LYS A 578 -26.53 28.09 50.50
C LYS A 578 -24.99 28.28 50.41
N LYS A 579 -24.52 29.43 50.90
CA LYS A 579 -23.10 29.67 51.26
C LYS A 579 -22.57 28.59 52.22
N PRO A 580 -21.36 28.04 52.00
CA PRO A 580 -20.49 27.60 53.09
C PRO A 580 -19.75 28.82 53.70
N ASP A 581 -19.39 28.73 54.98
CA ASP A 581 -18.82 29.85 55.73
C ASP A 581 -17.31 30.07 55.48
N SER A 582 -16.82 31.25 55.86
CA SER A 582 -15.43 31.63 55.63
C SER A 582 -14.46 31.08 56.69
N SER A 583 -13.45 30.30 56.27
CA SER A 583 -12.24 30.06 57.09
C SER A 583 -10.97 30.18 56.25
N ALA A 584 -10.20 31.22 56.53
CA ALA A 584 -9.06 31.69 55.74
C ALA A 584 -7.89 30.70 55.56
N ARG A 585 -7.21 30.81 54.41
CA ARG A 585 -5.91 31.50 54.37
C ARG A 585 -5.49 31.96 52.97
N LYS A 586 -5.16 33.25 52.86
CA LYS A 586 -4.43 33.80 51.70
C LYS A 586 -2.94 33.46 51.82
N ARG A 587 -2.27 33.19 50.69
CA ARG A 587 -0.96 33.80 50.40
C ARG A 587 -0.91 34.17 48.92
N ALA A 588 -0.20 35.25 48.63
CA ALA A 588 -0.20 35.92 47.33
C ALA A 588 1.11 35.67 46.57
N THR A 589 1.10 36.16 45.34
CA THR A 589 2.09 36.04 44.27
C THR A 589 3.49 36.55 44.62
N GLU A 590 4.45 36.03 43.84
CA GLU A 590 5.76 36.57 43.40
C GLU A 590 5.81 38.11 43.17
N PRO A 591 6.99 38.78 43.01
CA PRO A 591 8.20 38.25 42.33
C PRO A 591 9.61 38.77 42.74
N ALA A 592 10.63 38.27 42.01
CA ALA A 592 11.79 38.99 41.43
C ALA A 592 13.18 38.33 41.62
N GLN A 593 13.95 38.33 40.54
CA GLN A 593 15.35 37.87 40.39
C GLN A 593 16.30 39.10 40.33
N PRO A 594 17.65 39.01 40.51
CA PRO A 594 18.54 38.51 39.43
C PRO A 594 19.95 37.93 39.81
N SER A 595 20.59 37.26 38.84
CA SER A 595 22.06 37.09 38.57
C SER A 595 23.08 36.70 39.67
N GLY A 596 24.15 35.91 39.46
CA GLY A 596 24.61 35.17 38.27
C GLY A 596 26.13 35.33 37.97
N VAL A 597 27.00 34.37 38.35
CA VAL A 597 28.48 34.35 38.06
C VAL A 597 29.00 32.90 37.85
N ILE A 598 30.15 32.70 37.18
CA ILE A 598 30.57 31.44 36.51
C ILE A 598 32.06 31.01 36.79
N ALA A 599 32.27 29.68 36.97
CA ALA A 599 33.45 28.83 36.65
C ALA A 599 34.76 28.72 37.50
N LYS A 600 35.36 27.49 37.42
CA LYS A 600 36.79 27.08 37.60
C LYS A 600 37.33 27.06 39.06
N ARG A 601 38.35 26.29 39.53
CA ARG A 601 39.38 25.28 39.08
C ARG A 601 39.82 24.47 40.37
N ALA A 602 40.62 23.38 40.44
CA ALA A 602 41.05 22.30 39.52
C ALA A 602 41.91 21.16 40.18
N ARG A 603 41.57 19.88 39.92
CA ARG A 603 42.44 18.79 39.41
C ARG A 603 43.75 18.35 40.14
N ARG A 604 43.73 17.14 40.73
CA ARG A 604 44.75 16.02 40.76
C ARG A 604 44.10 14.81 41.49
N GLY A 605 44.49 13.53 41.42
CA GLY A 605 45.70 12.78 41.00
C GLY A 605 45.98 11.71 42.08
N GLU A 606 46.40 10.46 41.87
CA GLU A 606 46.97 9.72 40.73
C GLU A 606 46.83 8.18 40.90
N ARG A 607 46.98 7.39 39.81
CA ARG A 607 47.44 5.96 39.68
C ARG A 607 46.80 4.86 40.57
N THR A 608 46.39 3.71 40.03
CA THR A 608 47.27 2.70 39.37
C THR A 608 46.50 1.68 38.50
N SER A 609 47.24 1.00 37.63
CA SER A 609 46.95 -0.24 36.85
C SER A 609 48.31 -0.97 36.65
N PRO A 610 48.48 -2.18 36.05
CA PRO A 610 47.65 -2.98 35.13
C PRO A 610 47.38 -4.42 35.71
N SER A 611 47.16 -5.56 35.03
CA SER A 611 47.49 -6.04 33.66
C SER A 611 46.67 -7.27 33.20
N GLU A 612 46.96 -7.75 31.99
CA GLU A 612 46.30 -8.84 31.25
C GLU A 612 46.71 -10.26 31.71
N GLY A 613 45.96 -11.30 31.30
CA GLY A 613 46.26 -12.71 31.61
C GLY A 613 45.45 -13.74 30.81
N THR A 614 46.09 -14.37 29.83
CA THR A 614 45.56 -15.32 28.83
C THR A 614 45.11 -16.71 29.33
N ALA A 615 44.30 -17.39 28.49
CA ALA A 615 44.34 -18.84 28.15
C ALA A 615 43.17 -19.77 28.57
N SER A 616 42.82 -20.67 27.64
CA SER A 616 41.99 -21.89 27.79
C SER A 616 42.90 -23.11 28.10
N PRO A 617 42.46 -24.41 28.25
CA PRO A 617 41.34 -25.10 27.57
C PRO A 617 40.52 -26.10 28.44
N GLY A 618 39.59 -26.84 27.81
CA GLY A 618 38.96 -28.02 28.44
C GLY A 618 37.81 -28.65 27.64
N MET A 619 38.03 -29.82 27.04
CA MET A 619 36.97 -30.74 26.57
C MET A 619 36.76 -31.86 27.61
N VAL A 620 35.55 -32.40 27.74
CA VAL A 620 35.28 -33.86 27.82
C VAL A 620 33.76 -34.14 27.76
N THR A 621 33.39 -35.38 27.43
CA THR A 621 32.17 -35.77 26.71
C THR A 621 31.16 -36.62 27.50
N ARG A 622 29.93 -36.78 26.92
CA ARG A 622 29.02 -37.96 26.95
C ARG A 622 28.18 -38.29 28.20
N ASN A 623 26.85 -38.33 28.02
CA ASN A 623 26.06 -39.52 27.63
C ASN A 623 24.68 -39.02 27.07
N ARG A 624 23.92 -39.70 26.17
CA ARG A 624 23.31 -41.06 26.16
C ARG A 624 22.36 -41.28 27.35
N MET A 625 21.16 -41.85 27.21
CA MET A 625 20.41 -42.50 26.11
C MET A 625 18.90 -42.12 26.27
N SER A 626 17.96 -42.40 25.37
CA SER A 626 17.87 -43.46 24.36
C SER A 626 17.32 -42.96 23.03
#